data_AF-A0A9D7JUT5-F1
#
_entry.id   AF-A0A9D7JUT5-F1
#
_cell.length_a   1.000
_cell.length_b   1.000
_cell.length_c   1.000
_cell.angle_alpha   90.00
_cell.angle_beta   90.00
_cell.angle_gamma   90.00
#
_symmetry.space_group_name_H-M   'P 1'
#
loop_
_entity.id
_entity.type
_entity.pdbx_description
1 polymer ?
#
loop_
_entity_poly.entity_id
_entity_poly.type
_entity_poly.pdbx_seq_one_letter_code
_entity_poly.pdbx_strand_id
1 'polypeptide(L)' 'MDRTNHAYAMRFYSGSCAIDQINTRLGKTFKLLSLPYFLVDCIEEYLGWFVKY' A
#
# COMPACT_ATOMS: atom_id res chain seq x y z
N MET A 1 -3.63 -10.69 -3.93
CA MET A 1 -2.27 -10.51 -4.48
C MET A 1 -1.83 -11.65 -5.38
N ASP A 2 -1.99 -12.93 -5.00
CA ASP A 2 -1.47 -14.05 -5.81
C ASP A 2 -2.15 -14.25 -7.19
N ARG A 3 -3.34 -13.66 -7.40
CA ARG A 3 -4.02 -13.65 -8.71
C ARG A 3 -4.00 -12.28 -9.40
N THR A 4 -3.35 -11.29 -8.80
CA THR A 4 -3.36 -9.89 -9.28
C THR A 4 -1.98 -9.56 -9.81
N ASN A 5 -1.86 -8.93 -10.99
CA ASN A 5 -0.54 -8.63 -11.56
C ASN A 5 0.15 -7.42 -10.90
N HIS A 6 -0.53 -6.71 -10.00
CA HIS A 6 -0.01 -5.53 -9.31
C HIS A 6 0.73 -5.91 -8.02
N ALA A 7 1.92 -5.35 -7.84
CA ALA A 7 2.77 -5.53 -6.65
C ALA A 7 2.51 -4.47 -5.57
N TYR A 8 1.33 -3.85 -5.56
CA TYR A 8 0.99 -2.73 -4.68
C TYR A 8 -0.38 -2.94 -4.04
N ALA A 9 -0.46 -2.81 -2.73
CA ALA A 9 -1.69 -2.80 -1.95
C ALA A 9 -1.74 -1.56 -1.06
N MET A 10 -2.95 -1.12 -0.74
CA MET A 10 -3.20 -0.07 0.25
C MET A 10 -4.21 -0.59 1.29
N ARG A 11 -4.03 -0.21 2.55
CA ARG A 11 -5.01 -0.37 3.63
C ARG A 11 -5.24 0.97 4.32
N PHE A 12 -6.46 1.20 4.78
CA PHE A 12 -6.73 2.26 5.74
C PHE A 12 -6.52 1.74 7.16
N TYR A 13 -5.87 2.54 7.99
CA TYR A 13 -5.54 2.17 9.37
C TYR A 13 -5.60 3.41 10.27
N SER A 14 -5.80 3.26 11.57
CA SER A 14 -5.84 4.40 12.51
C SER A 14 -4.45 4.81 13.02
N GLY A 15 -3.39 4.13 12.58
CA GLY A 15 -2.01 4.43 12.95
C GLY A 15 -1.30 5.36 11.97
N SER A 16 0.04 5.37 12.05
CA SER A 16 0.91 6.18 11.21
C SER A 16 0.96 5.70 9.76
N CYS A 17 1.29 6.62 8.85
CA CYS A 17 1.58 6.26 7.45
C CYS A 17 2.86 5.40 7.39
N ALA A 18 2.76 4.22 6.80
CA ALA A 18 3.87 3.28 6.69
C ALA A 18 3.81 2.50 5.37
N ILE A 19 4.98 2.20 4.79
CA ILE A 19 5.13 1.28 3.66
C ILE A 19 5.79 0.01 4.16
N ASP A 20 5.07 -1.09 4.09
CA ASP A 20 5.57 -2.42 4.44
C ASP A 20 5.83 -3.24 3.17
N GLN A 21 6.92 -4.00 3.14
CA GLN A 21 7.18 -4.95 2.06
C GLN A 21 6.79 -6.34 2.53
N ILE A 22 5.71 -6.89 1.96
CA ILE A 22 5.14 -8.16 2.37
C ILE A 22 5.37 -9.20 1.29
N ASN A 23 5.81 -10.39 1.71
CA ASN A 23 5.90 -11.56 0.85
C ASN A 23 4.64 -12.40 1.00
N THR A 24 3.94 -12.69 -0.10
CA THR A 24 2.87 -13.67 -0.08
C THR A 24 3.43 -15.06 0.21
N ARG A 25 2.58 -15.99 0.67
CA ARG A 25 2.96 -17.39 0.88
C ARG A 25 3.46 -18.07 -0.39
N LEU A 26 3.15 -17.54 -1.57
CA LEU A 26 3.61 -18.04 -2.87
C LEU A 26 4.87 -17.31 -3.38
N GLY A 27 5.53 -16.50 -2.54
CA GLY A 27 6.78 -15.82 -2.87
C GLY A 27 6.62 -14.53 -3.65
N LYS A 28 5.39 -14.02 -3.82
CA LYS A 28 5.16 -12.74 -4.49
C LYS A 28 5.37 -11.60 -3.51
N THR A 29 6.39 -10.78 -3.75
CA THR A 29 6.62 -9.57 -2.96
C THR A 29 5.71 -8.45 -3.43
N PHE A 30 5.03 -7.79 -2.49
CA PHE A 30 4.25 -6.59 -2.76
C PHE A 30 4.48 -5.54 -1.68
N LYS A 31 4.35 -4.27 -2.06
CA LYS A 31 4.37 -3.13 -1.14
C LYS A 31 2.95 -2.91 -0.60
N LEU A 32 2.80 -2.75 0.70
CA LEU A 32 1.56 -2.41 1.39
C LEU A 32 1.69 -1.00 1.97
N LEU A 33 0.90 -0.06 1.44
CA LEU A 33 0.75 1.26 2.01
C LEU A 33 -0.32 1.24 3.11
N SER A 34 0.06 1.58 4.32
CA SER A 34 -0.85 1.81 5.44
C SER A 34 -1.15 3.31 5.51
N LEU A 35 -2.35 3.72 5.10
CA LEU A 35 -2.75 5.13 5.11
C LEU A 35 -3.67 5.44 6.30
N PRO A 36 -3.37 6.50 7.09
CA PRO A 36 -4.26 6.99 8.13
C PRO A 36 -5.60 7.46 7.57
N TYR A 37 -6.70 7.21 8.29
CA TYR A 37 -8.04 7.65 7.86
C TYR A 37 -8.17 9.15 7.60
N PHE A 38 -7.44 9.98 8.36
CA PHE A 38 -7.46 11.44 8.18
C PHE A 38 -6.72 11.92 6.92
N LEU A 39 -5.94 11.04 6.26
CA LEU A 39 -5.23 11.34 5.00
C LEU A 39 -5.96 10.78 3.77
N VAL A 40 -7.17 10.23 3.94
CA VAL A 40 -7.99 9.70 2.84
C VAL A 40 -8.36 10.79 1.84
N ASP A 41 -8.51 12.05 2.28
CA ASP A 41 -8.80 13.17 1.37
C ASP A 41 -7.65 13.44 0.39
N CYS A 42 -6.41 13.19 0.81
CA CYS A 42 -5.20 13.33 -0.02
C CYS A 42 -4.75 12.00 -0.67
N ILE A 43 -5.66 11.03 -0.81
CA ILE A 43 -5.31 9.68 -1.26
C ILE A 43 -4.68 9.66 -2.66
N GLU A 44 -5.10 10.54 -3.56
CA GLU A 44 -4.57 10.63 -4.93
C GLU A 44 -3.09 11.05 -4.94
N GLU A 45 -2.71 12.02 -4.11
CA GLU A 45 -1.32 12.47 -3.97
C GLU A 45 -0.46 11.36 -3.37
N TYR A 46 -0.95 10.69 -2.33
CA TYR A 46 -0.25 9.58 -1.68
C TYR A 46 -0.14 8.35 -2.62
N LEU A 47 -1.16 8.05 -3.41
CA LEU A 47 -1.11 7.00 -4.44
C LEU A 47 -0.09 7.34 -5.52
N GLY A 48 -0.09 8.58 -6.01
CA GLY A 48 0.86 9.06 -7.01
C GLY A 48 2.31 8.98 -6.53
N TRP A 49 2.55 9.33 -5.27
CA TRP A 49 3.85 9.14 -4.61
C TRP A 49 4.20 7.66 -4.45
N PHE A 50 3.26 6.84 -3.98
CA PHE A 50 3.48 5.42 -3.69
C PHE A 50 3.79 4.57 -4.93
N VAL A 51 3.16 4.86 -6.06
CA VAL A 51 3.45 4.16 -7.33
C VAL A 51 4.82 4.53 -7.90
N LYS A 52 5.36 5.71 -7.55
CA LYS A 52 6.70 6.19 -7.98
C LYS A 52 7.85 5.76 -7.07
N TYR A 53 7.57 5.28 -5.85
CA TYR A 53 8.54 4.80 -4.86
C TYR A 53 8.99 3.36 -5.14
#